data_AF-I1CBJ7-F1
#
_entry.id   AF-I1CBJ7-F1
#
_cell.length_a   1.000
_cell.length_b   1.000
_cell.length_c   1.000
_cell.angle_alpha   90.00
_cell.angle_beta   90.00
_cell.angle_gamma   90.00
#
_symmetry.space_group_name_H-M   'P 1'
#
loop_
_entity.id
_entity.type
_entity.pdbx_description
1 polymer ?
#
loop_
_entity_poly.entity_id
_entity_poly.type
_entity_poly.pdbx_seq_one_letter_code
_entity_poly.pdbx_strand_id
1 'polypeptide(L)'
;MPKSLSADIKNDIKSAILAGKVSMEVANRFRVTYATVNNYANKFFPNRQRRLGGRPMVVSAQTKRFIKLQVLQGQLKTAREVHGKLMELGYYISYKTAINVLESMNFFAAIKVKKPLLTAKHMKRRLAWAKKHQNWATDDWRRVVFSDETKVNIWGSDGYTTLRETMEYYNMDWSTAYFQHDGDPKHRSKSTVQWLKAKGVNYIDDWPAQSPDLNPIEHLWHHLKLKLSLYDKKAKGVHELWERVEKEWNSFDKEVCIRYIDTMPARIKAIIDAKGGSTRY
;
A
#
# COMPACT_ATOMS: atom_id res chain seq x y z
N MET A 1 47.20 46.74 -11.47
CA MET A 1 46.10 45.92 -10.92
C MET A 1 44.91 45.96 -11.88
N PRO A 2 44.11 44.89 -12.06
CA PRO A 2 42.90 44.96 -12.87
C PRO A 2 41.88 45.92 -12.24
N LYS A 3 41.21 46.75 -13.06
CA LYS A 3 40.27 47.76 -12.58
C LYS A 3 39.09 47.11 -11.84
N SER A 4 38.82 47.60 -10.63
CA SER A 4 37.62 47.26 -9.86
C SER A 4 36.37 47.61 -10.68
N LEU A 5 35.37 46.74 -10.72
CA LEU A 5 34.08 47.03 -11.41
C LEU A 5 33.45 48.31 -10.86
N SER A 6 32.66 49.01 -11.68
CA SER A 6 31.89 50.19 -11.22
C SER A 6 30.93 49.81 -10.09
N ALA A 7 30.49 50.80 -9.32
CA ALA A 7 29.51 50.59 -8.24
C ALA A 7 28.18 50.04 -8.81
N ASP A 8 27.78 50.52 -9.98
CA ASP A 8 26.52 50.15 -10.65
C ASP A 8 26.51 48.68 -11.03
N ILE A 9 27.56 48.20 -11.71
CA ILE A 9 27.70 46.77 -12.10
C ILE A 9 27.72 45.87 -10.85
N LYS A 10 28.31 46.32 -9.73
CA LYS A 10 28.30 45.56 -8.46
C LYS A 10 26.89 45.49 -7.87
N ASN A 11 26.14 46.58 -7.89
CA ASN A 11 24.76 46.65 -7.41
C ASN A 11 23.83 45.82 -8.31
N ASP A 12 24.00 45.86 -9.63
CA ASP A 12 23.25 45.05 -10.58
C ASP A 12 23.51 43.55 -10.40
N ILE A 13 24.77 43.15 -10.18
CA ILE A 13 25.13 41.77 -9.82
C ILE A 13 24.44 41.36 -8.50
N LYS A 14 24.46 42.22 -7.48
CA LYS A 14 23.80 41.96 -6.18
C LYS A 14 22.29 41.78 -6.35
N SER A 15 21.63 42.67 -7.09
CA SER A 15 20.18 42.61 -7.38
C SER A 15 19.79 41.39 -8.22
N ALA A 16 20.59 41.03 -9.24
CA ALA A 16 20.34 39.84 -10.05
C ALA A 16 20.46 38.54 -9.23
N ILE A 17 21.40 38.48 -8.28
CA ILE A 17 21.55 37.34 -7.36
C ILE A 17 20.38 37.28 -6.35
N LEU A 18 19.92 38.42 -5.82
CA LEU A 18 18.71 38.49 -4.99
C LEU A 18 17.45 38.01 -5.73
N ALA A 19 17.34 38.35 -7.02
CA ALA A 19 16.30 37.86 -7.92
C ALA A 19 16.47 36.38 -8.34
N GLY A 20 17.37 35.62 -7.70
CA GLY A 20 17.52 34.18 -7.89
C GLY A 20 18.19 33.74 -9.20
N LYS A 21 18.77 34.66 -9.98
CA LYS A 21 19.44 34.32 -11.26
C LYS A 21 20.71 33.52 -11.05
N VAL A 22 21.04 32.65 -12.02
CA VAL A 22 22.20 31.77 -11.92
C VAL A 22 23.48 32.58 -12.18
N SER A 23 24.56 32.36 -11.41
CA SER A 23 25.81 33.12 -11.52
C SER A 23 26.39 33.15 -12.96
N MET A 24 26.12 32.13 -13.78
CA MET A 24 26.53 32.05 -15.19
C MET A 24 25.71 32.97 -16.10
N GLU A 25 24.40 33.09 -15.87
CA GLU A 25 23.52 34.03 -16.59
C GLU A 25 23.93 35.48 -16.28
N VAL A 26 24.22 35.76 -15.00
CA VAL A 26 24.72 37.05 -14.52
C VAL A 26 26.08 37.38 -15.15
N ALA A 27 27.00 36.41 -15.22
CA ALA A 27 28.31 36.57 -15.86
C ALA A 27 28.18 36.95 -17.34
N ASN A 28 27.36 36.21 -18.09
CA ASN A 28 27.10 36.48 -19.50
C ASN A 28 26.41 37.83 -19.71
N ARG A 29 25.39 38.16 -18.90
CA ARG A 29 24.61 39.42 -19.01
C ARG A 29 25.48 40.66 -18.83
N PHE A 30 26.36 40.66 -17.81
CA PHE A 30 27.21 41.80 -17.49
C PHE A 30 28.62 41.72 -18.10
N ARG A 31 28.87 40.73 -18.98
CA ARG A 31 30.15 40.48 -19.66
C ARG A 31 31.36 40.40 -18.70
N VAL A 32 31.15 39.79 -17.53
CA VAL A 32 32.17 39.57 -16.49
C VAL A 32 32.40 38.07 -16.30
N THR A 33 33.56 37.67 -15.77
CA THR A 33 33.84 36.24 -15.57
C THR A 33 32.93 35.63 -14.49
N TYR A 34 32.61 34.34 -14.63
CA TYR A 34 31.90 33.58 -13.59
C TYR A 34 32.58 33.70 -12.22
N ALA A 35 33.92 33.66 -12.17
CA ALA A 35 34.69 33.81 -10.94
C ALA A 35 34.48 35.20 -10.31
N THR A 36 34.46 36.26 -11.11
CA THR A 36 34.15 37.62 -10.64
C THR A 36 32.76 37.69 -10.01
N VAL A 37 31.72 37.17 -10.67
CA VAL A 37 30.35 37.12 -10.12
C VAL A 37 30.31 36.33 -8.82
N ASN A 38 30.97 35.17 -8.76
CA ASN A 38 30.94 34.31 -7.57
C ASN A 38 31.72 34.93 -6.39
N ASN A 39 32.79 35.66 -6.65
CA ASN A 39 33.54 36.40 -5.63
C ASN A 39 32.69 37.53 -5.02
N TYR A 40 31.99 38.32 -5.85
CA TYR A 40 31.03 39.31 -5.35
C TYR A 40 29.83 38.67 -4.65
N ALA A 41 29.32 37.54 -5.15
CA ALA A 41 28.24 36.79 -4.51
C ALA A 41 28.63 36.33 -3.08
N ASN A 42 29.83 35.79 -2.90
CA ASN A 42 30.33 35.38 -1.58
C ASN A 42 30.58 36.59 -0.67
N LYS A 43 31.05 37.72 -1.22
CA LYS A 43 31.27 38.96 -0.46
C LYS A 43 29.97 39.64 -0.01
N PHE A 44 28.91 39.58 -0.80
CA PHE A 44 27.61 40.16 -0.46
C PHE A 44 26.72 39.20 0.35
N PHE A 45 26.90 37.89 0.19
CA PHE A 45 26.07 36.86 0.81
C PHE A 45 26.96 35.74 1.41
N PRO A 46 27.64 35.98 2.55
CA PRO A 46 28.55 35.02 3.17
C PRO A 46 27.87 33.69 3.54
N ASN A 47 26.57 33.72 3.87
CA ASN A 47 25.78 32.53 4.24
C ASN A 47 25.10 31.83 3.03
N ARG A 48 25.49 32.15 1.79
CA ARG A 48 24.88 31.57 0.59
C ARG A 48 25.23 30.09 0.45
N GLN A 49 24.22 29.22 0.48
CA GLN A 49 24.40 27.80 0.17
C GLN A 49 25.00 27.62 -1.24
N ARG A 50 26.18 26.99 -1.31
CA ARG A 50 26.84 26.67 -2.57
C ARG A 50 26.17 25.45 -3.18
N ARG A 51 25.70 25.54 -4.42
CA ARG A 51 25.35 24.35 -5.20
C ARG A 51 26.65 23.60 -5.53
N LEU A 52 27.01 22.63 -4.68
CA LEU A 52 28.10 21.70 -4.96
C LEU A 52 27.74 20.91 -6.22
N GLY A 53 28.67 20.84 -7.16
CA GLY A 53 28.51 20.03 -8.37
C GLY A 53 28.40 18.56 -7.98
N GLY A 54 27.25 17.93 -8.24
CA GLY A 54 27.07 16.50 -8.01
C GLY A 54 27.89 15.66 -8.97
N ARG A 55 28.25 14.43 -8.55
CA ARG A 55 28.89 13.44 -9.43
C ARG A 55 27.97 13.17 -10.64
N PRO A 56 28.49 13.17 -11.89
CA PRO A 56 27.70 12.83 -13.07
C PRO A 56 26.98 11.47 -12.92
N MET A 57 25.73 11.40 -13.38
CA MET A 57 24.97 10.14 -13.35
C MET A 57 25.59 9.12 -14.31
N VAL A 58 25.84 7.91 -13.82
CA VAL A 58 26.49 6.82 -14.57
C VAL A 58 25.67 6.33 -15.77
N VAL A 59 24.34 6.47 -15.73
CA VAL A 59 23.43 6.07 -16.82
C VAL A 59 22.78 7.29 -17.45
N SER A 60 22.87 7.40 -18.77
CA SER A 60 22.34 8.54 -19.54
C SER A 60 20.82 8.69 -19.43
N ALA A 61 20.32 9.92 -19.61
CA ALA A 61 18.88 10.19 -19.61
C ALA A 61 18.12 9.43 -20.73
N GLN A 62 18.77 9.23 -21.88
CA GLN A 62 18.23 8.46 -23.00
C GLN A 62 18.09 6.98 -22.65
N THR A 63 19.12 6.37 -22.07
CA THR A 63 19.08 4.96 -21.61
C THR A 63 18.04 4.77 -20.50
N LYS A 64 17.93 5.72 -19.56
CA LYS A 64 16.84 5.71 -18.56
C LYS A 64 15.45 5.71 -19.21
N ARG A 65 15.21 6.56 -20.21
CA ARG A 65 13.92 6.59 -20.95
C ARG A 65 13.63 5.25 -21.65
N PHE A 66 14.63 4.62 -22.25
CA PHE A 66 14.51 3.30 -22.87
C PHE A 66 14.14 2.20 -21.86
N ILE A 67 14.90 2.08 -20.76
CA ILE A 67 14.63 1.11 -19.69
C ILE A 67 13.22 1.32 -19.09
N LYS A 68 12.82 2.58 -18.87
CA LYS A 68 11.47 2.92 -18.37
C LYS A 68 10.36 2.39 -19.29
N LEU A 69 10.52 2.47 -20.62
CA LEU A 69 9.55 1.91 -21.55
C LEU A 69 9.48 0.39 -21.48
N GLN A 70 10.62 -0.31 -21.42
CA GLN A 70 10.63 -1.78 -21.33
C GLN A 70 10.05 -2.31 -20.01
N VAL A 71 10.23 -1.59 -18.90
CA VAL A 71 9.59 -1.92 -17.61
C VAL A 71 8.07 -1.72 -17.70
N LEU A 72 7.60 -0.59 -18.26
CA LEU A 72 6.16 -0.32 -18.42
C LEU A 72 5.46 -1.27 -19.39
N GLN A 73 6.17 -1.74 -20.42
CA GLN A 73 5.69 -2.75 -21.37
C GLN A 73 5.77 -4.19 -20.80
N GLY A 74 6.26 -4.37 -19.57
CA GLY A 74 6.38 -5.69 -18.93
C GLY A 74 7.44 -6.60 -19.54
N GLN A 75 8.36 -6.06 -20.34
CA GLN A 75 9.49 -6.79 -20.93
C GLN A 75 10.61 -7.01 -19.89
N LEU A 76 10.82 -6.04 -19.00
CA LEU A 76 11.74 -6.15 -17.85
C LEU A 76 10.91 -6.13 -16.56
N LYS A 77 10.76 -7.28 -15.90
CA LYS A 77 9.83 -7.47 -14.77
C LYS A 77 10.51 -7.36 -13.41
N THR A 78 11.82 -7.49 -13.37
CA THR A 78 12.65 -7.54 -12.17
C THR A 78 13.85 -6.60 -12.28
N ALA A 79 14.35 -6.15 -11.13
CA ALA A 79 15.58 -5.35 -11.08
C ALA A 79 16.81 -6.11 -11.59
N ARG A 80 16.80 -7.46 -11.59
CA ARG A 80 17.88 -8.30 -12.16
C ARG A 80 17.88 -8.26 -13.68
N GLU A 81 16.72 -8.34 -14.33
CA GLU A 81 16.61 -8.20 -15.78
C GLU A 81 17.02 -6.77 -16.22
N VAL A 82 16.63 -5.74 -15.45
CA VAL A 82 17.07 -4.36 -15.69
C VAL A 82 18.58 -4.20 -15.53
N HIS A 83 19.18 -4.82 -14.51
CA HIS A 83 20.63 -4.83 -14.33
C HIS A 83 21.35 -5.52 -15.49
N GLY A 84 20.89 -6.70 -15.89
CA GLY A 84 21.41 -7.43 -17.06
C GLY A 84 21.31 -6.60 -18.35
N LYS A 85 20.17 -5.94 -18.59
CA LYS A 85 19.98 -5.08 -19.77
C LYS A 85 20.88 -3.85 -19.75
N LEU A 86 21.18 -3.28 -18.58
CA LEU A 86 22.15 -2.18 -18.46
C LEU A 86 23.58 -2.66 -18.76
N MET A 87 23.98 -3.85 -18.29
CA MET A 87 25.27 -4.47 -18.61
C MET A 87 25.40 -4.75 -20.13
N GLU A 88 24.34 -5.27 -20.77
CA GLU A 88 24.28 -5.50 -22.22
C GLU A 88 24.46 -4.20 -23.03
N LEU A 89 23.90 -3.09 -22.53
CA LEU A 89 24.04 -1.75 -23.11
C LEU A 89 25.38 -1.06 -22.76
N GLY A 90 26.38 -1.80 -22.25
CA GLY A 90 27.72 -1.31 -21.94
C GLY A 90 27.88 -0.60 -20.59
N TYR A 91 26.85 -0.59 -19.73
CA TYR A 91 26.92 0.02 -18.40
C TYR A 91 27.36 -1.03 -17.37
N TYR A 92 28.68 -1.18 -17.19
CA TYR A 92 29.29 -2.03 -16.16
C TYR A 92 29.05 -1.46 -14.75
N ILE A 93 27.87 -1.75 -14.18
CA ILE A 93 27.41 -1.20 -12.90
C ILE A 93 27.04 -2.29 -11.89
N SER A 94 27.03 -1.94 -10.60
CA SER A 94 26.54 -2.86 -9.57
C SER A 94 25.01 -3.03 -9.63
N TYR A 95 24.50 -4.15 -9.12
CA TYR A 95 23.07 -4.39 -8.96
C TYR A 95 22.38 -3.29 -8.12
N LYS A 96 23.03 -2.78 -7.05
CA LYS A 96 22.49 -1.65 -6.26
C LYS A 96 22.44 -0.35 -7.08
N THR A 97 23.39 -0.14 -7.99
CA THR A 97 23.34 0.99 -8.93
C THR A 97 22.14 0.87 -9.88
N ALA A 98 21.81 -0.32 -10.37
CA ALA A 98 20.61 -0.55 -11.18
C ALA A 98 19.30 -0.29 -10.39
N ILE A 99 19.25 -0.67 -9.11
CA ILE A 99 18.14 -0.30 -8.21
C ILE A 99 18.04 1.23 -8.06
N ASN A 100 19.14 1.93 -7.78
CA ASN A 100 19.13 3.39 -7.65
C ASN A 100 18.72 4.08 -8.97
N VAL A 101 19.01 3.48 -10.13
CA VAL A 101 18.52 3.94 -11.44
C VAL A 101 17.01 3.79 -11.55
N LEU A 102 16.43 2.65 -11.14
CA LEU A 102 14.98 2.42 -11.08
C LEU A 102 14.28 3.39 -10.11
N GLU A 103 14.81 3.57 -8.90
CA GLU A 103 14.33 4.53 -7.90
C GLU A 103 14.32 5.95 -8.48
N SER A 104 15.38 6.36 -9.20
CA SER A 104 15.45 7.67 -9.87
C SER A 104 14.44 7.88 -11.02
N MET A 105 13.70 6.84 -11.40
CA MET A 105 12.62 6.87 -12.40
C MET A 105 11.23 6.69 -11.77
N ASN A 106 11.16 6.68 -10.43
CA ASN A 106 10.01 6.37 -9.57
C ASN A 106 9.51 4.91 -9.68
N PHE A 107 10.41 3.95 -9.90
CA PHE A 107 10.11 2.53 -9.76
C PHE A 107 10.65 2.00 -8.43
N PHE A 108 9.73 1.47 -7.61
CA PHE A 108 10.04 0.88 -6.31
C PHE A 108 9.67 -0.61 -6.31
N ALA A 109 10.40 -1.41 -5.55
CA ALA A 109 10.06 -2.82 -5.36
C ALA A 109 8.81 -2.94 -4.47
N ALA A 110 7.74 -3.53 -5.01
CA ALA A 110 6.54 -3.89 -4.26
C ALA A 110 6.44 -5.41 -4.14
N ILE A 111 6.12 -5.91 -2.94
CA ILE A 111 5.84 -7.34 -2.74
C ILE A 111 4.53 -7.66 -3.45
N LYS A 112 4.56 -8.61 -4.40
CA LYS A 112 3.35 -9.07 -5.07
C LYS A 112 2.46 -9.81 -4.06
N VAL A 113 1.38 -9.16 -3.62
CA VAL A 113 0.35 -9.78 -2.77
C VAL A 113 -0.17 -11.05 -3.44
N LYS A 114 -0.11 -12.18 -2.72
CA LYS A 114 -0.70 -13.45 -3.18
C LYS A 114 -2.22 -13.31 -3.14
N LYS A 115 -2.86 -13.17 -4.30
CA LYS A 115 -4.33 -13.14 -4.44
C LYS A 115 -4.83 -14.50 -4.91
N PRO A 116 -6.03 -14.96 -4.48
CA PRO A 116 -6.62 -16.19 -5.00
C PRO A 116 -6.86 -16.09 -6.51
N LEU A 117 -6.64 -17.20 -7.24
CA LEU A 117 -6.80 -17.25 -8.69
C LEU A 117 -8.29 -17.32 -9.07
N LEU A 118 -8.86 -16.17 -9.40
CA LEU A 118 -10.25 -16.06 -9.82
C LEU A 118 -10.45 -16.65 -11.23
N THR A 119 -11.33 -17.65 -11.32
CA THR A 119 -11.84 -18.13 -12.62
C THR A 119 -12.89 -17.17 -13.17
N ALA A 120 -13.20 -17.24 -14.47
CA ALA A 120 -14.31 -16.48 -15.06
C ALA A 120 -15.66 -16.75 -14.36
N LYS A 121 -15.87 -17.98 -13.86
CA LYS A 121 -17.04 -18.34 -13.05
C LYS A 121 -17.05 -17.62 -11.70
N HIS A 122 -15.89 -17.47 -11.04
CA HIS A 122 -15.77 -16.71 -9.80
C HIS A 122 -16.04 -15.21 -10.04
N MET A 123 -15.44 -14.63 -11.08
CA MET A 123 -15.66 -13.23 -11.46
C MET A 123 -17.15 -12.94 -11.75
N LYS A 124 -17.83 -13.81 -12.53
CA LYS A 124 -19.27 -13.65 -12.81
C LYS A 124 -20.12 -13.69 -11.54
N ARG A 125 -19.82 -14.59 -10.59
CA ARG A 125 -20.52 -14.64 -9.29
C ARG A 125 -20.24 -13.42 -8.41
N ARG A 126 -18.97 -13.00 -8.30
CA ARG A 126 -18.54 -11.79 -7.57
C ARG A 126 -19.24 -10.54 -8.10
N LEU A 127 -19.29 -10.36 -9.43
CA LEU A 127 -19.96 -9.23 -10.06
C LEU A 127 -21.48 -9.24 -9.85
N ALA A 128 -22.13 -10.41 -9.95
CA ALA A 128 -23.56 -10.53 -9.70
C ALA A 128 -23.91 -10.20 -8.24
N TRP A 129 -23.13 -10.73 -7.29
CA TRP A 129 -23.30 -10.46 -5.86
C TRP A 129 -23.07 -8.98 -5.52
N ALA A 130 -22.02 -8.37 -6.05
CA ALA A 130 -21.74 -6.96 -5.86
C ALA A 130 -22.85 -6.06 -6.43
N LYS A 131 -23.40 -6.39 -7.60
CA LYS A 131 -24.55 -5.66 -8.18
C LYS A 131 -25.83 -5.78 -7.34
N LYS A 132 -26.11 -6.96 -6.76
CA LYS A 132 -27.26 -7.18 -5.86
C LYS A 132 -27.20 -6.26 -4.63
N HIS A 133 -26.00 -6.01 -4.10
CA HIS A 133 -25.78 -5.21 -2.90
C HIS A 133 -25.24 -3.79 -3.20
N GLN A 134 -25.28 -3.33 -4.45
CA GLN A 134 -24.69 -2.04 -4.86
C GLN A 134 -25.38 -0.81 -4.26
N ASN A 135 -26.65 -0.96 -3.87
CA ASN A 135 -27.49 0.09 -3.30
C ASN A 135 -27.53 0.04 -1.76
N TRP A 136 -26.85 -0.92 -1.11
CA TRP A 136 -26.83 -1.02 0.35
C TRP A 136 -26.02 0.13 0.95
N ALA A 137 -26.65 0.88 1.84
CA ALA A 137 -26.01 1.96 2.57
C ALA A 137 -25.07 1.40 3.65
N THR A 138 -24.19 2.25 4.16
CA THR A 138 -23.29 1.90 5.28
C THR A 138 -24.04 1.32 6.48
N ASP A 139 -25.22 1.85 6.81
CA ASP A 139 -26.02 1.36 7.93
C ASP A 139 -26.68 -0.01 7.68
N ASP A 140 -26.87 -0.42 6.42
CA ASP A 140 -27.26 -1.80 6.09
C ASP A 140 -26.08 -2.76 6.35
N TRP A 141 -24.87 -2.36 5.95
CA TRP A 141 -23.64 -3.13 6.21
C TRP A 141 -23.32 -3.25 7.71
N ARG A 142 -23.69 -2.25 8.53
CA ARG A 142 -23.54 -2.30 10.00
C ARG A 142 -24.48 -3.31 10.69
N ARG A 143 -25.47 -3.86 9.97
CA ARG A 143 -26.30 -4.98 10.43
C ARG A 143 -25.73 -6.36 10.05
N VAL A 144 -24.62 -6.39 9.30
CA VAL A 144 -23.96 -7.64 8.88
C VAL A 144 -22.89 -8.04 9.89
N VAL A 145 -23.01 -9.25 10.43
CA VAL A 145 -21.98 -9.87 11.27
C VAL A 145 -21.05 -10.68 10.37
N PHE A 146 -19.87 -10.14 10.10
CA PHE A 146 -18.82 -10.81 9.33
C PHE A 146 -18.09 -11.83 10.20
N SER A 147 -17.87 -13.03 9.67
CA SER A 147 -17.10 -14.09 10.35
C SER A 147 -16.15 -14.76 9.36
N ASP A 148 -14.99 -15.16 9.88
CA ASP A 148 -13.95 -15.92 9.15
C ASP A 148 -12.98 -16.53 10.17
N GLU A 149 -12.16 -17.48 9.75
CA GLU A 149 -11.24 -18.18 10.64
C GLU A 149 -9.79 -17.88 10.23
N THR A 150 -9.00 -17.32 11.15
CA THR A 150 -7.58 -17.04 10.91
C THR A 150 -6.67 -18.02 11.63
N LYS A 151 -5.61 -18.46 10.95
CA LYS A 151 -4.48 -19.14 11.59
C LYS A 151 -3.51 -18.15 12.22
N VAL A 152 -3.20 -18.35 13.51
CA VAL A 152 -2.13 -17.68 14.26
C VAL A 152 -1.15 -18.75 14.75
N ASN A 153 0.15 -18.57 14.52
CA ASN A 153 1.16 -19.61 14.79
C ASN A 153 2.16 -19.14 15.85
N ILE A 154 2.47 -19.98 16.86
CA ILE A 154 3.72 -19.90 17.63
C ILE A 154 4.85 -20.44 16.74
N TRP A 155 4.73 -21.73 16.47
CA TRP A 155 5.20 -22.51 15.34
C TRP A 155 4.03 -23.48 15.06
N GLY A 156 3.67 -23.75 13.80
CA GLY A 156 2.40 -24.43 13.52
C GLY A 156 2.39 -25.92 13.94
N SER A 157 1.26 -26.54 14.30
CA SER A 157 -0.12 -26.07 14.54
C SER A 157 -0.99 -27.28 14.96
N ASP A 158 -2.32 -27.30 15.18
CA ASP A 158 -3.47 -26.38 14.99
C ASP A 158 -4.45 -26.50 16.20
N GLY A 159 -5.48 -25.65 16.28
CA GLY A 159 -6.57 -25.73 17.26
C GLY A 159 -7.79 -24.87 16.85
N TYR A 160 -9.00 -25.24 17.29
CA TYR A 160 -10.28 -24.60 16.91
C TYR A 160 -10.96 -23.91 18.10
N THR A 161 -11.77 -22.87 17.85
CA THR A 161 -12.66 -22.21 18.83
C THR A 161 -14.05 -22.07 18.23
N THR A 162 -15.11 -22.00 19.05
CA THR A 162 -16.50 -22.11 18.55
C THR A 162 -17.30 -20.80 18.58
N LEU A 163 -18.16 -20.63 17.58
CA LEU A 163 -19.02 -19.46 17.33
C LEU A 163 -20.00 -19.09 18.46
N ARG A 164 -20.17 -19.96 19.45
CA ARG A 164 -21.17 -19.80 20.52
C ARG A 164 -20.75 -18.75 21.56
N GLU A 165 -19.47 -18.75 21.93
CA GLU A 165 -18.93 -17.94 23.02
C GLU A 165 -18.88 -16.44 22.65
N THR A 166 -18.64 -16.12 21.38
CA THR A 166 -18.57 -14.74 20.90
C THR A 166 -19.92 -14.01 20.92
N MET A 167 -21.03 -14.71 20.68
CA MET A 167 -22.35 -14.08 20.59
C MET A 167 -22.94 -13.72 21.97
N GLU A 168 -22.70 -14.57 22.98
CA GLU A 168 -23.12 -14.31 24.37
C GLU A 168 -22.37 -13.10 24.96
N TYR A 169 -21.14 -12.80 24.50
CA TYR A 169 -20.34 -11.66 24.91
C TYR A 169 -20.86 -10.29 24.41
N TYR A 170 -21.43 -10.22 23.19
CA TYR A 170 -21.87 -8.95 22.58
C TYR A 170 -23.36 -8.62 22.75
N ASN A 171 -24.14 -9.50 23.40
CA ASN A 171 -25.55 -9.28 23.74
C ASN A 171 -26.44 -8.88 22.53
N MET A 172 -26.24 -9.53 21.38
CA MET A 172 -26.94 -9.24 20.12
C MET A 172 -28.21 -10.10 19.94
N ASP A 173 -29.29 -9.50 19.44
CA ASP A 173 -30.52 -10.23 19.08
C ASP A 173 -30.44 -10.84 17.68
N TRP A 174 -30.61 -12.16 17.63
CA TRP A 174 -30.68 -13.00 16.42
C TRP A 174 -31.68 -12.51 15.37
N SER A 175 -32.76 -11.81 15.76
CA SER A 175 -33.79 -11.37 14.82
C SER A 175 -33.36 -10.21 13.91
N THR A 176 -32.31 -9.46 14.29
CA THR A 176 -31.97 -8.15 13.67
C THR A 176 -30.71 -8.14 12.81
N ALA A 177 -29.88 -9.19 12.88
CA ALA A 177 -28.57 -9.26 12.25
C ALA A 177 -28.53 -10.22 11.05
N TYR A 178 -27.70 -9.90 10.04
CA TYR A 178 -27.39 -10.80 8.92
C TYR A 178 -26.02 -11.45 9.14
N PHE A 179 -25.99 -12.75 9.35
CA PHE A 179 -24.75 -13.49 9.52
C PHE A 179 -24.06 -13.77 8.17
N GLN A 180 -22.78 -13.41 8.06
CA GLN A 180 -21.93 -13.72 6.92
C GLN A 180 -20.87 -14.72 7.36
N HIS A 181 -20.82 -15.84 6.64
CA HIS A 181 -19.75 -16.83 6.70
C HIS A 181 -19.32 -17.17 5.27
N ASP A 182 -18.22 -17.89 5.15
CA ASP A 182 -17.66 -18.27 3.85
C ASP A 182 -18.41 -19.46 3.21
N GLY A 183 -17.97 -19.86 2.02
CA GLY A 183 -18.58 -20.92 1.22
C GLY A 183 -18.08 -22.34 1.51
N ASP A 184 -17.29 -22.57 2.56
CA ASP A 184 -16.72 -23.88 2.89
C ASP A 184 -17.80 -24.95 3.09
N PRO A 185 -17.57 -26.21 2.63
CA PRO A 185 -18.49 -27.32 2.83
C PRO A 185 -19.03 -27.50 4.25
N LYS A 186 -18.25 -27.19 5.30
CA LYS A 186 -18.71 -27.32 6.70
C LYS A 186 -19.85 -26.34 7.02
N HIS A 187 -19.75 -25.09 6.57
CA HIS A 187 -20.78 -24.07 6.80
C HIS A 187 -22.01 -24.24 5.88
N ARG A 188 -21.85 -24.96 4.75
CA ARG A 188 -22.93 -25.33 3.84
C ARG A 188 -23.57 -26.69 4.13
N SER A 189 -23.21 -27.33 5.24
CA SER A 189 -23.77 -28.62 5.65
C SER A 189 -25.28 -28.52 5.97
N LYS A 190 -26.02 -29.62 5.75
CA LYS A 190 -27.47 -29.65 6.03
C LYS A 190 -27.78 -29.33 7.49
N SER A 191 -26.95 -29.81 8.43
CA SER A 191 -27.09 -29.56 9.87
C SER A 191 -26.87 -28.08 10.21
N THR A 192 -25.84 -27.43 9.68
CA THR A 192 -25.61 -25.98 9.88
C THR A 192 -26.77 -25.15 9.34
N VAL A 193 -27.25 -25.43 8.13
CA VAL A 193 -28.38 -24.71 7.53
C VAL A 193 -29.69 -24.96 8.28
N GLN A 194 -29.95 -26.18 8.75
CA GLN A 194 -31.10 -26.47 9.60
C GLN A 194 -31.04 -25.75 10.94
N TRP A 195 -29.86 -25.69 11.57
CA TRP A 195 -29.65 -24.98 12.84
C TRP A 195 -29.88 -23.47 12.70
N LEU A 196 -29.32 -22.83 11.66
CA LEU A 196 -29.53 -21.41 11.37
C LEU A 196 -31.03 -21.10 11.17
N LYS A 197 -31.75 -21.93 10.41
CA LYS A 197 -33.19 -21.79 10.22
C LYS A 197 -33.98 -22.00 11.51
N ALA A 198 -33.65 -23.02 12.30
CA ALA A 198 -34.30 -23.30 13.59
C ALA A 198 -34.06 -22.22 14.65
N LYS A 199 -33.01 -21.41 14.50
CA LYS A 199 -32.70 -20.26 15.34
C LYS A 199 -33.18 -18.92 14.77
N GLY A 200 -33.87 -18.92 13.63
CA GLY A 200 -34.41 -17.70 13.00
C GLY A 200 -33.33 -16.74 12.48
N VAL A 201 -32.12 -17.24 12.21
CA VAL A 201 -30.96 -16.42 11.85
C VAL A 201 -31.04 -16.01 10.39
N ASN A 202 -31.07 -14.70 10.11
CA ASN A 202 -30.86 -14.20 8.76
C ASN A 202 -29.38 -14.35 8.38
N TYR A 203 -29.07 -14.86 7.19
CA TYR A 203 -27.69 -15.07 6.74
C TYR A 203 -27.51 -14.86 5.24
N ILE A 204 -26.29 -14.54 4.80
CA ILE A 204 -25.96 -14.29 3.39
C ILE A 204 -25.65 -15.62 2.69
N ASP A 205 -26.66 -16.24 2.08
CA ASP A 205 -26.57 -17.57 1.47
C ASP A 205 -25.79 -17.61 0.14
N ASP A 206 -25.71 -16.48 -0.56
CA ASP A 206 -25.14 -16.33 -1.90
C ASP A 206 -23.70 -15.82 -1.96
N TRP A 207 -23.02 -15.74 -0.81
CA TRP A 207 -21.65 -15.20 -0.68
C TRP A 207 -20.68 -15.72 -1.76
N PRO A 208 -19.93 -14.85 -2.45
CA PRO A 208 -19.12 -15.24 -3.59
C PRO A 208 -17.80 -15.90 -3.15
N ALA A 209 -17.58 -17.14 -3.57
CA ALA A 209 -16.35 -17.88 -3.28
C ALA A 209 -15.07 -17.13 -3.72
N GLN A 210 -13.98 -17.34 -2.96
CA GLN A 210 -12.68 -16.68 -3.15
C GLN A 210 -12.76 -15.13 -3.06
N SER A 211 -13.44 -14.59 -2.04
CA SER A 211 -13.61 -13.15 -1.87
C SER A 211 -13.17 -12.60 -0.50
N PRO A 212 -11.90 -12.81 -0.09
CA PRO A 212 -11.38 -12.19 1.14
C PRO A 212 -11.37 -10.65 1.05
N ASP A 213 -11.25 -10.09 -0.17
CA ASP A 213 -11.32 -8.64 -0.41
C ASP A 213 -12.72 -8.04 -0.17
N LEU A 214 -13.76 -8.88 -0.09
CA LEU A 214 -15.10 -8.52 0.37
C LEU A 214 -15.33 -8.75 1.87
N ASN A 215 -14.43 -9.42 2.59
CA ASN A 215 -14.60 -9.71 4.02
C ASN A 215 -13.78 -8.73 4.88
N PRO A 216 -14.39 -7.76 5.61
CA PRO A 216 -13.63 -6.78 6.38
C PRO A 216 -12.83 -7.40 7.55
N ILE A 217 -13.23 -8.56 8.07
CA ILE A 217 -12.54 -9.23 9.19
C ILE A 217 -11.12 -9.67 8.82
N GLU A 218 -10.81 -9.91 7.54
CA GLU A 218 -9.45 -10.19 7.06
C GLU A 218 -8.47 -9.03 7.38
N HIS A 219 -8.97 -7.80 7.43
CA HIS A 219 -8.18 -6.63 7.82
C HIS A 219 -7.98 -6.55 9.34
N LEU A 220 -8.98 -6.97 10.14
CA LEU A 220 -8.82 -7.16 11.59
C LEU A 220 -7.81 -8.27 11.89
N TRP A 221 -7.87 -9.40 11.18
CA TRP A 221 -6.88 -10.47 11.28
C TRP A 221 -5.47 -10.03 10.87
N HIS A 222 -5.34 -9.19 9.85
CA HIS A 222 -4.05 -8.59 9.50
C HIS A 222 -3.54 -7.66 10.62
N HIS A 223 -4.38 -6.78 11.15
CA HIS A 223 -4.02 -5.87 12.24
C HIS A 223 -3.62 -6.65 13.51
N LEU A 224 -4.37 -7.68 13.89
CA LEU A 224 -4.05 -8.57 15.00
C LEU A 224 -2.67 -9.22 14.82
N LYS A 225 -2.40 -9.80 13.64
CA LYS A 225 -1.09 -10.39 13.32
C LYS A 225 0.05 -9.37 13.35
N LEU A 226 -0.20 -8.14 12.92
CA LEU A 226 0.77 -7.05 13.05
C LEU A 226 1.06 -6.75 14.51
N LYS A 227 0.05 -6.54 15.36
CA LYS A 227 0.25 -6.31 16.80
C LYS A 227 1.02 -7.44 17.47
N LEU A 228 0.65 -8.70 17.21
CA LEU A 228 1.37 -9.88 17.70
C LEU A 228 2.83 -9.95 17.21
N SER A 229 3.14 -9.41 16.03
CA SER A 229 4.51 -9.35 15.50
C SER A 229 5.39 -8.26 16.12
N LEU A 230 4.80 -7.28 16.83
CA LEU A 230 5.53 -6.21 17.52
C LEU A 230 6.06 -6.61 18.90
N TYR A 231 5.74 -7.81 19.40
CA TYR A 231 6.27 -8.31 20.66
C TYR A 231 7.75 -8.70 20.51
N ASP A 232 8.63 -8.18 21.38
CA ASP A 232 10.09 -8.42 21.38
C ASP A 232 10.49 -9.91 21.36
N LYS A 233 9.63 -10.77 21.94
CA LYS A 233 9.84 -12.22 22.03
C LYS A 233 8.59 -12.94 21.54
N LYS A 234 8.77 -13.99 20.73
CA LYS A 234 7.70 -14.94 20.40
C LYS A 234 7.10 -15.53 21.68
N ALA A 235 5.82 -15.90 21.63
CA ALA A 235 5.18 -16.68 22.69
C ALA A 235 5.90 -18.03 22.86
N LYS A 236 6.03 -18.51 24.09
CA LYS A 236 6.71 -19.77 24.45
C LYS A 236 5.81 -20.99 24.30
N GLY A 237 4.50 -20.81 24.23
CA GLY A 237 3.51 -21.89 24.12
C GLY A 237 2.11 -21.38 23.78
N VAL A 238 1.15 -22.32 23.69
CA VAL A 238 -0.23 -22.04 23.26
C VAL A 238 -0.97 -21.10 24.20
N HIS A 239 -0.86 -21.29 25.52
CA HIS A 239 -1.51 -20.41 26.50
C HIS A 239 -1.01 -18.96 26.42
N GLU A 240 0.32 -18.74 26.36
CA GLU A 240 0.88 -17.39 26.21
C GLU A 240 0.50 -16.76 24.86
N LEU A 241 0.35 -17.54 23.78
CA LEU A 241 -0.19 -17.00 22.53
C LEU A 241 -1.66 -16.60 22.71
N TRP A 242 -2.47 -17.43 23.37
CA TRP A 242 -3.89 -17.16 23.59
C TRP A 242 -4.09 -15.87 24.40
N GLU A 243 -3.39 -15.73 25.52
CA GLU A 243 -3.40 -14.49 26.34
C GLU A 243 -3.04 -13.24 25.52
N ARG A 244 -2.04 -13.34 24.62
CA ARG A 244 -1.66 -12.24 23.73
C ARG A 244 -2.72 -11.98 22.65
N VAL A 245 -3.29 -13.03 22.06
CA VAL A 245 -4.37 -12.92 21.06
C VAL A 245 -5.59 -12.26 21.68
N GLU A 246 -6.04 -12.73 22.85
CA GLU A 246 -7.16 -12.19 23.60
C GLU A 246 -6.92 -10.73 24.00
N LYS A 247 -5.75 -10.41 24.57
CA LYS A 247 -5.38 -9.04 24.91
C LYS A 247 -5.41 -8.10 23.71
N GLU A 248 -4.79 -8.48 22.59
CA GLU A 248 -4.71 -7.63 21.41
C GLU A 248 -6.05 -7.58 20.64
N TRP A 249 -6.87 -8.64 20.70
CA TRP A 249 -8.23 -8.65 20.17
C TRP A 249 -9.14 -7.71 20.95
N ASN A 250 -9.15 -7.81 22.28
CA ASN A 250 -9.93 -6.95 23.18
C ASN A 250 -9.43 -5.49 23.20
N SER A 251 -8.32 -5.19 22.53
CA SER A 251 -7.85 -3.82 22.29
C SER A 251 -8.46 -3.14 21.05
N PHE A 252 -9.26 -3.87 20.25
CA PHE A 252 -10.01 -3.28 19.15
C PHE A 252 -11.33 -2.70 19.66
N ASP A 253 -11.41 -1.37 19.63
CA ASP A 253 -12.64 -0.64 19.93
C ASP A 253 -13.69 -0.79 18.81
N LYS A 254 -14.91 -0.34 19.10
CA LYS A 254 -16.05 -0.37 18.18
C LYS A 254 -15.75 0.47 16.92
N GLU A 255 -14.97 1.53 17.07
CA GLU A 255 -14.59 2.50 16.06
C GLU A 255 -13.59 1.91 15.03
N VAL A 256 -12.70 1.00 15.43
CA VAL A 256 -11.88 0.17 14.54
C VAL A 256 -12.79 -0.70 13.68
N CYS A 257 -13.74 -1.41 14.28
CA CYS A 257 -14.66 -2.31 13.56
C CYS A 257 -15.58 -1.54 12.58
N ILE A 258 -16.17 -0.43 13.02
CA ILE A 258 -17.00 0.44 12.18
C ILE A 258 -16.19 0.97 10.99
N ARG A 259 -14.94 1.44 11.19
CA ARG A 259 -14.09 1.90 10.07
C ARG A 259 -13.88 0.85 8.99
N TYR A 260 -13.82 -0.43 9.33
CA TYR A 260 -13.71 -1.52 8.35
C TYR A 260 -15.04 -1.82 7.66
N ILE A 261 -16.15 -1.87 8.40
CA ILE A 261 -17.50 -2.06 7.84
C ILE A 261 -17.88 -0.92 6.88
N ASP A 262 -17.57 0.33 7.24
CA ASP A 262 -17.82 1.52 6.43
C ASP A 262 -17.04 1.54 5.10
N THR A 263 -16.06 0.65 4.91
CA THR A 263 -15.42 0.44 3.60
C THR A 263 -16.24 -0.41 2.62
N MET A 264 -17.30 -1.10 3.06
CA MET A 264 -18.06 -2.04 2.23
C MET A 264 -18.61 -1.43 0.93
N PRO A 265 -19.27 -0.24 0.91
CA PRO A 265 -19.70 0.38 -0.34
C PRO A 265 -18.55 0.63 -1.34
N ALA A 266 -17.37 0.99 -0.84
CA ALA A 266 -16.17 1.18 -1.67
C ALA A 266 -15.59 -0.14 -2.20
N ARG A 267 -15.66 -1.24 -1.41
CA ARG A 267 -15.29 -2.59 -1.87
C ARG A 267 -16.23 -3.07 -2.97
N ILE A 268 -17.54 -2.94 -2.77
CA ILE A 268 -18.58 -3.31 -3.74
C ILE A 268 -18.35 -2.57 -5.07
N LYS A 269 -18.13 -1.25 -5.01
CA LYS A 269 -17.79 -0.45 -6.20
C LYS A 269 -16.52 -0.96 -6.88
N ALA A 270 -15.44 -1.22 -6.14
CA ALA A 270 -14.20 -1.74 -6.70
C ALA A 270 -14.37 -3.11 -7.38
N ILE A 271 -15.26 -3.99 -6.88
CA ILE A 271 -15.60 -5.26 -7.53
C ILE A 271 -16.33 -5.03 -8.86
N ILE A 272 -17.27 -4.06 -8.90
CA ILE A 272 -18.03 -3.70 -10.10
C ILE A 272 -17.08 -3.12 -11.16
N ASP A 273 -16.23 -2.17 -10.79
CA ASP A 273 -15.22 -1.55 -11.66
C ASP A 273 -14.22 -2.60 -12.20
N ALA A 274 -13.81 -3.56 -11.35
CA ALA A 274 -12.97 -4.70 -11.75
C ALA A 274 -13.72 -5.81 -12.50
N LYS A 275 -15.02 -5.64 -12.82
CA LYS A 275 -15.88 -6.64 -13.48
C LYS A 275 -15.87 -8.02 -12.80
N GLY A 276 -15.83 -8.02 -11.46
CA GLY A 276 -15.73 -9.23 -10.63
C GLY A 276 -14.30 -9.70 -10.34
N GLY A 277 -13.28 -9.03 -10.88
CA GLY A 277 -11.86 -9.33 -10.63
C GLY A 277 -11.42 -9.02 -9.19
N SER A 278 -10.13 -9.27 -8.91
CA SER A 278 -9.54 -9.00 -7.59
C SER A 278 -9.34 -7.50 -7.38
N THR A 279 -9.76 -6.97 -6.23
CA THR A 279 -9.61 -5.53 -5.93
C THR A 279 -8.30 -5.23 -5.20
N ARG A 280 -8.15 -4.00 -4.68
CA ARG A 280 -7.01 -3.58 -3.83
C ARG A 280 -7.17 -3.95 -2.34
N TYR A 281 -8.39 -4.33 -1.96
CA TYR A 281 -8.76 -4.68 -0.59
C TYR A 281 -8.36 -6.13 -0.24
#